data_AF-A0A9Q3IZJ1-F1
#
_entry.id   AF-A0A9Q3IZJ1-F1
#
_cell.length_a   1.000
_cell.length_b   1.000
_cell.length_c   1.000
_cell.angle_alpha   90.00
_cell.angle_beta   90.00
_cell.angle_gamma   90.00
#
_symmetry.space_group_name_H-M   'P 1'
#
loop_
_entity.id
_entity.type
_entity.pdbx_description
1 polymer ?
#
loop_
_entity_poly.entity_id
_entity_poly.type
_entity_poly.pdbx_seq_one_letter_code
_entity_poly.pdbx_strand_id
1 'polypeptide(L)'
;MKTPNRHMLRWQVAIQEYKGNMTIPHKYGDIHKNAYGRSRCPVPDNIDNPAYVPEEASPQISIEGISVTDLHMPFYEEVRNSYTQDKKCSILCQSLTKDYKYNSLIHALDEIWKKSYDEGRFHLLDGIIYHRTKNTWVMTVVDRSFISIVLIQFHDGPFSGNLSEDRTRETIITCIWWPMWQNNVAEYFRTCDRCQKANKSTGKRLVNMIKIQEPRKPCKTVHMD
;
A
#
# COMPACT_ATOMS: atom_id res chain seq x y z
N MET A 1 1.88 -16.19 13.53
CA MET A 1 2.88 -15.55 14.42
C MET A 1 2.37 -14.15 14.77
N LYS A 2 2.46 -13.71 16.04
CA LYS A 2 2.06 -12.35 16.42
C LYS A 2 3.02 -11.35 15.81
N THR A 3 2.50 -10.30 15.16
CA THR A 3 3.31 -9.23 14.58
C THR A 3 4.14 -8.54 15.68
N PRO A 4 5.41 -8.19 15.40
CA PRO A 4 6.24 -7.51 16.39
C PRO A 4 5.63 -6.15 16.72
N ASN A 5 5.65 -5.77 18.00
CA ASN A 5 5.22 -4.46 18.45
C ASN A 5 5.94 -3.36 17.63
N ARG A 6 5.19 -2.38 17.11
CA ARG A 6 5.70 -1.27 16.26
C ARG A 6 6.89 -0.53 16.88
N HIS A 7 6.94 -0.46 18.20
CA HIS A 7 8.07 0.10 18.93
C HIS A 7 9.33 -0.76 18.76
N MET A 8 9.20 -2.08 18.89
CA MET A 8 10.29 -3.04 18.68
C MET A 8 10.81 -3.02 17.24
N LEU A 9 9.90 -2.89 16.26
CA LEU A 9 10.28 -2.84 14.85
C LEU A 9 11.16 -1.63 14.54
N ARG A 10 10.85 -0.47 15.11
CA ARG A 10 11.67 0.74 14.98
C ARG A 10 13.08 0.56 15.53
N TRP A 11 13.21 -0.08 16.70
CA TRP A 11 14.52 -0.37 17.28
C TRP A 11 15.30 -1.39 16.46
N GLN A 12 14.65 -2.40 15.90
CA GLN A 12 15.30 -3.37 15.02
C GLN A 12 15.89 -2.71 13.77
N VAL A 13 15.17 -1.78 13.15
CA VAL A 13 15.66 -1.02 11.99
C VAL A 13 16.83 -0.11 12.38
N ALA A 14 16.72 0.62 13.50
CA ALA A 14 17.79 1.50 13.96
C ALA A 14 19.07 0.75 14.33
N ILE A 15 18.96 -0.45 14.91
CA ILE A 15 20.11 -1.27 15.31
C ILE A 15 20.76 -1.97 14.10
N GLN A 16 20.00 -2.23 13.02
CA GLN A 16 20.54 -2.84 11.80
C GLN A 16 21.67 -2.03 11.16
N GLU A 17 21.61 -0.68 11.23
CA GLU A 17 22.66 0.19 10.70
C GLU A 17 24.03 -0.05 11.36
N TYR A 18 24.04 -0.52 12.61
CA TYR A 18 25.25 -0.72 13.41
C TYR A 18 25.67 -2.20 13.49
N LYS A 19 24.91 -3.14 12.90
CA LYS A 19 25.20 -4.58 13.03
C LYS A 19 26.57 -5.00 12.50
N GLY A 20 27.09 -4.34 11.46
CA GLY A 20 28.42 -4.64 10.92
C GLY A 20 29.58 -4.18 11.80
N ASN A 21 29.35 -3.19 12.67
CA ASN A 21 30.40 -2.53 13.47
C ASN A 21 30.15 -2.62 14.99
N MET A 22 29.13 -3.36 15.42
CA MET A 22 28.75 -3.52 16.83
C MET A 22 29.04 -4.93 17.29
N THR A 23 29.78 -5.05 18.39
CA THR A 23 29.90 -6.29 19.16
C THR A 23 28.83 -6.28 20.24
N ILE A 24 28.02 -7.34 20.34
CA ILE A 24 27.03 -7.50 21.41
C ILE A 24 27.65 -8.38 22.50
N PRO A 25 28.27 -7.81 23.55
CA PRO A 25 28.75 -8.60 24.67
C PRO A 25 27.56 -9.07 25.51
N HIS A 26 27.42 -10.38 25.66
CA HIS A 26 26.43 -10.96 26.58
C HIS A 26 26.83 -10.63 28.02
N LYS A 27 26.04 -9.77 28.68
CA LYS A 27 26.13 -9.58 30.14
C LYS A 27 25.17 -10.54 30.81
N TYR A 28 25.70 -11.43 31.64
CA TYR A 28 24.89 -12.34 32.45
C TYR A 28 23.98 -11.51 33.37
N GLY A 29 22.66 -11.74 33.31
CA GLY A 29 21.74 -11.18 34.30
C GLY A 29 21.85 -11.92 35.62
N ASP A 30 21.50 -11.27 36.73
CA ASP A 30 21.45 -11.94 38.03
C ASP A 30 20.53 -13.15 37.97
N ILE A 31 21.03 -14.27 38.51
CA ILE A 31 20.48 -15.60 38.33
C ILE A 31 19.08 -15.67 38.97
N HIS A 32 18.03 -15.63 38.16
CA HIS A 32 16.71 -16.08 38.60
C HIS A 32 16.71 -17.62 38.70
N LYS A 33 16.47 -18.12 39.92
CA LYS A 33 16.64 -19.51 40.40
C LYS A 33 15.63 -20.53 39.86
N ASN A 34 15.01 -20.32 38.70
CA ASN A 34 13.98 -21.24 38.21
C ASN A 34 14.49 -22.07 37.03
N ALA A 35 14.37 -23.38 37.18
CA ALA A 35 14.88 -24.39 36.28
C ALA A 35 13.96 -24.59 35.07
N TYR A 36 14.47 -24.35 33.86
CA TYR A 36 13.91 -24.91 32.62
C TYR A 36 15.07 -25.26 31.68
N GLY A 37 15.29 -26.56 31.49
CA GLY A 37 16.45 -27.17 30.83
C GLY A 37 16.26 -27.49 29.35
N ARG A 38 15.61 -26.62 28.55
CA ARG A 38 15.43 -26.88 27.11
C ARG A 38 15.77 -25.72 26.16
N SER A 39 16.45 -24.67 26.64
CA SER A 39 16.89 -23.54 25.80
C SER A 39 18.36 -23.13 26.01
N ARG A 40 19.21 -24.01 26.55
CA ARG A 40 20.51 -23.61 27.13
C ARG A 40 21.75 -24.31 26.54
N CYS A 41 21.66 -24.92 25.36
CA CYS A 41 22.87 -25.30 24.62
C CYS A 41 22.99 -24.43 23.37
N PRO A 42 23.77 -23.35 23.40
CA PRO A 42 24.16 -22.68 22.17
C PRO A 42 24.92 -23.69 21.31
N VAL A 43 24.38 -24.02 20.15
CA VAL A 43 25.04 -24.88 19.17
C VAL A 43 26.06 -24.01 18.41
N PRO A 44 27.28 -24.52 18.11
CA PRO A 44 28.24 -23.80 17.29
C PRO A 44 27.62 -23.37 15.95
N ASP A 45 27.95 -22.17 15.48
CA ASP A 45 27.44 -21.65 14.21
C ASP A 45 28.28 -22.17 13.04
N ASN A 46 28.13 -23.47 12.74
CA ASN A 46 28.84 -24.19 11.69
C ASN A 46 27.86 -24.83 10.69
N ILE A 47 28.35 -25.42 9.60
CA ILE A 47 27.51 -26.04 8.56
C ILE A 47 26.58 -27.14 9.10
N ASP A 48 26.91 -27.75 10.24
CA ASP A 48 26.09 -28.77 10.90
C ASP A 48 24.90 -28.16 11.69
N ASN A 49 24.90 -26.85 11.93
CA ASN A 49 23.80 -26.13 12.55
C ASN A 49 22.71 -25.87 11.50
N PRO A 50 21.47 -26.37 11.69
CA PRO A 50 20.37 -26.13 10.75
C PRO A 50 19.98 -24.63 10.62
N ALA A 51 20.43 -23.78 11.54
CA ALA A 51 20.25 -22.33 11.49
C ALA A 51 21.45 -21.55 10.92
N TYR A 52 22.51 -22.24 10.45
CA TYR A 52 23.69 -21.61 9.87
C TYR A 52 23.33 -20.90 8.56
N VAL A 53 23.71 -19.62 8.46
CA VAL A 53 23.53 -18.80 7.26
C VAL A 53 24.91 -18.48 6.70
N PRO A 54 25.27 -18.96 5.50
CA PRO A 54 26.55 -18.61 4.88
C PRO A 54 26.68 -17.09 4.70
N GLU A 55 27.86 -16.55 4.96
CA GLU A 55 28.14 -15.11 4.91
C GLU A 55 27.94 -14.50 3.50
N GLU A 56 28.00 -15.31 2.46
CA GLU A 56 27.73 -14.91 1.06
C GLU A 56 26.24 -14.88 0.68
N ALA A 57 25.35 -15.38 1.55
CA ALA A 57 23.91 -15.32 1.31
C ALA A 57 23.42 -13.89 1.62
N SER A 58 23.30 -13.09 0.56
CA SER A 58 22.62 -11.78 0.64
C SER A 58 21.25 -11.96 1.30
N PRO A 59 20.95 -11.29 2.43
CA PRO A 59 19.64 -11.43 3.06
C PRO A 59 18.59 -10.95 2.06
N GLN A 60 17.74 -11.87 1.62
CA GLN A 60 16.62 -11.55 0.75
C GLN A 60 15.60 -10.79 1.61
N ILE A 61 15.73 -9.46 1.63
CA ILE A 61 14.81 -8.57 2.34
C ILE A 61 13.47 -8.68 1.64
N SER A 62 12.49 -9.33 2.27
CA SER A 62 11.12 -9.33 1.77
C SER A 62 10.53 -7.93 1.92
N ILE A 63 10.40 -7.23 0.80
CA ILE A 63 9.65 -5.98 0.71
C ILE A 63 8.19 -6.32 1.02
N GLU A 64 7.71 -6.00 2.23
CA GLU A 64 6.28 -6.09 2.62
C GLU A 64 5.45 -4.90 2.09
N GLY A 65 5.84 -4.36 0.93
CA GLY A 65 4.83 -3.91 -0.02
C GLY A 65 4.06 -5.13 -0.50
N ILE A 66 3.12 -5.00 -1.43
CA ILE A 66 2.67 -6.21 -2.14
C ILE A 66 3.92 -7.00 -2.55
N SER A 67 3.94 -8.30 -2.30
CA SER A 67 4.89 -9.22 -2.91
C SER A 67 4.60 -9.19 -4.41
N VAL A 68 5.03 -8.11 -5.08
CA VAL A 68 4.98 -7.92 -6.53
C VAL A 68 6.14 -8.70 -7.18
N THR A 69 6.65 -9.73 -6.50
CA THR A 69 7.68 -10.63 -7.03
C THR A 69 7.13 -11.57 -8.11
N ASP A 70 5.81 -11.69 -8.23
CA ASP A 70 5.16 -12.50 -9.27
C ASP A 70 4.50 -11.66 -10.38
N LEU A 71 4.83 -10.37 -10.50
CA LEU A 71 4.54 -9.69 -11.76
C LEU A 71 5.61 -10.07 -12.78
N HIS A 72 5.16 -10.75 -13.83
CA HIS A 72 6.01 -11.20 -14.91
C HIS A 72 6.75 -10.00 -15.53
N MET A 73 8.05 -10.12 -15.81
CA MET A 73 8.89 -9.09 -16.47
C MET A 73 8.20 -8.21 -17.55
N PRO A 74 7.35 -8.74 -18.46
CA PRO A 74 6.59 -7.92 -19.41
C PRO A 74 5.72 -6.84 -18.77
N PHE A 75 5.23 -7.02 -17.56
CA PHE A 75 4.50 -5.98 -16.82
C PHE A 75 5.38 -4.74 -16.62
N TYR A 76 6.60 -4.95 -16.11
CA TYR A 76 7.52 -3.84 -15.86
C TYR A 76 8.01 -3.22 -17.17
N GLU A 77 8.18 -4.01 -18.21
CA GLU A 77 8.49 -3.51 -19.55
C GLU A 77 7.35 -2.67 -20.13
N GLU A 78 6.10 -3.08 -19.97
CA GLU A 78 4.92 -2.32 -20.40
C GLU A 78 4.83 -0.97 -19.69
N VAL A 79 5.08 -0.95 -18.37
CA VAL A 79 5.15 0.29 -17.59
C VAL A 79 6.27 1.19 -18.10
N ARG A 80 7.48 0.66 -18.35
CA ARG A 80 8.58 1.46 -18.92
C ARG A 80 8.24 1.99 -20.31
N ASN A 81 7.60 1.19 -21.16
CA ASN A 81 7.14 1.60 -22.49
C ASN A 81 6.09 2.70 -22.39
N SER A 82 5.23 2.70 -21.36
CA SER A 82 4.28 3.79 -21.15
C SER A 82 4.97 5.12 -20.88
N TYR A 83 6.13 5.12 -20.21
CA TYR A 83 6.88 6.34 -19.93
C TYR A 83 7.58 6.95 -21.15
N THR A 84 7.90 6.14 -22.17
CA THR A 84 8.50 6.65 -23.41
C THR A 84 7.46 7.37 -24.27
N GLN A 85 6.20 6.93 -24.19
CA GLN A 85 5.07 7.55 -24.89
C GLN A 85 4.63 8.85 -24.22
N ASP A 86 4.62 8.88 -22.88
CA ASP A 86 4.22 10.06 -22.13
C ASP A 86 5.36 11.09 -21.99
N LYS A 87 5.13 12.29 -22.52
CA LYS A 87 6.12 13.39 -22.49
C LYS A 87 6.54 13.74 -21.06
N LYS A 88 5.64 13.69 -20.08
CA LYS A 88 5.89 14.12 -18.69
C LYS A 88 6.78 13.10 -17.98
N CYS A 89 6.49 11.82 -18.15
CA CYS A 89 7.33 10.74 -17.61
C CYS A 89 8.71 10.73 -18.24
N SER A 90 8.82 10.93 -19.55
CA SER A 90 10.11 11.02 -20.23
C SER A 90 10.98 12.15 -19.66
N ILE A 91 10.39 13.34 -19.42
CA ILE A 91 11.06 14.46 -18.75
C ILE A 91 11.52 14.07 -17.34
N LEU A 92 10.67 13.39 -16.57
CA LEU A 92 11.01 12.97 -15.20
C LEU A 92 12.13 11.92 -15.18
N CYS A 93 12.08 10.91 -16.04
CA CYS A 93 13.13 9.90 -16.16
C CYS A 93 14.48 10.55 -16.49
N GLN A 94 14.51 11.48 -17.44
CA GLN A 94 15.73 12.23 -17.80
C GLN A 94 16.23 13.07 -16.62
N SER A 95 15.32 13.75 -15.92
CA SER A 95 15.66 14.66 -14.81
C SER A 95 16.08 13.94 -13.53
N LEU A 96 15.66 12.69 -13.33
CA LEU A 96 16.01 11.87 -12.16
C LEU A 96 17.26 11.01 -12.39
N THR A 97 17.72 10.89 -13.64
CA THR A 97 18.99 10.24 -13.95
C THR A 97 20.14 11.16 -13.50
N LYS A 98 21.12 10.58 -12.79
CA LYS A 98 22.05 11.22 -11.82
C LYS A 98 22.90 12.42 -12.28
N ASP A 99 22.78 12.89 -13.52
CA ASP A 99 23.71 13.85 -14.13
C ASP A 99 23.15 15.24 -14.47
N TYR A 100 21.90 15.57 -14.14
CA TYR A 100 21.30 16.87 -14.54
C TYR A 100 20.80 17.69 -13.35
N LYS A 101 21.66 18.59 -12.84
CA LYS A 101 21.38 19.44 -11.68
C LYS A 101 20.40 20.60 -11.91
N TYR A 102 20.02 20.91 -13.14
CA TYR A 102 18.98 21.89 -13.46
C TYR A 102 18.38 21.55 -14.82
N ASN A 103 17.20 20.92 -14.84
CA ASN A 103 16.52 20.62 -16.10
C ASN A 103 15.42 21.67 -16.32
N SER A 104 15.67 22.62 -17.23
CA SER A 104 14.67 23.62 -17.66
C SER A 104 13.37 22.98 -18.15
N LEU A 105 13.43 21.70 -18.54
CA LEU A 105 12.30 20.85 -18.92
C LEU A 105 11.28 20.63 -17.79
N ILE A 106 11.67 20.76 -16.51
CA ILE A 106 10.74 20.63 -15.36
C ILE A 106 9.66 21.71 -15.40
N HIS A 107 9.94 22.89 -15.97
CA HIS A 107 8.94 23.94 -16.12
C HIS A 107 7.81 23.58 -17.10
N ALA A 108 8.01 22.57 -17.95
CA ALA A 108 6.98 22.08 -18.87
C ALA A 108 6.05 21.02 -18.24
N LEU A 109 6.33 20.57 -17.00
CA LEU A 109 5.46 19.65 -16.27
C LEU A 109 4.23 20.37 -15.72
N ASP A 110 3.11 19.64 -15.61
CA ASP A 110 1.92 20.18 -14.95
C ASP A 110 2.23 20.49 -13.47
N GLU A 111 1.44 21.39 -12.89
CA GLU A 111 1.63 21.89 -11.53
C GLU A 111 1.70 20.77 -10.47
N ILE A 112 0.89 19.71 -10.60
CA ILE A 112 0.87 18.57 -9.67
C ILE A 112 2.19 17.79 -9.71
N TRP A 113 2.71 17.55 -10.92
CA TRP A 113 3.97 16.84 -11.13
C TRP A 113 5.15 17.68 -10.67
N LYS A 114 5.18 18.94 -11.07
CA LYS A 114 6.22 19.89 -10.68
C LYS A 114 6.30 20.04 -9.16
N LYS A 115 5.17 20.28 -8.49
CA LYS A 115 5.12 20.37 -7.02
C LYS A 115 5.68 19.11 -6.35
N SER A 116 5.34 17.93 -6.86
CA SER A 116 5.82 16.67 -6.30
C SER A 116 7.30 16.41 -6.57
N TYR A 117 7.81 16.91 -7.70
CA TYR A 117 9.24 16.90 -8.02
C TYR A 117 10.03 17.86 -7.12
N ASP A 118 9.57 19.09 -6.96
CA ASP A 118 10.22 20.12 -6.12
C ASP A 118 10.28 19.69 -4.64
N GLU A 119 9.27 18.94 -4.18
CA GLU A 119 9.25 18.32 -2.85
C GLU A 119 10.14 17.06 -2.73
N GLY A 120 10.83 16.65 -3.80
CA GLY A 120 11.71 15.47 -3.81
C GLY A 120 10.96 14.14 -3.67
N ARG A 121 9.69 14.07 -4.08
CA ARG A 121 8.87 12.86 -3.92
C ARG A 121 9.12 11.79 -4.98
N PHE A 122 9.75 12.11 -6.10
CA PHE A 122 10.01 11.13 -7.16
C PHE A 122 11.40 10.52 -7.06
N HIS A 123 11.49 9.22 -7.27
CA HIS A 123 12.75 8.47 -7.34
C HIS A 123 12.70 7.52 -8.54
N LEU A 124 13.82 7.38 -9.25
CA LEU A 124 13.94 6.48 -10.39
C LEU A 124 14.75 5.25 -9.96
N LEU A 125 14.17 4.05 -10.12
CA LEU A 125 14.81 2.77 -9.82
C LEU A 125 14.49 1.78 -10.95
N ASP A 126 15.51 1.19 -11.57
CA ASP A 126 15.38 0.21 -12.67
C ASP A 126 14.48 0.67 -13.84
N GLY A 127 14.55 1.97 -14.16
CA GLY A 127 13.74 2.61 -15.19
C GLY A 127 12.29 2.86 -14.79
N ILE A 128 11.93 2.62 -13.52
CA ILE A 128 10.60 2.81 -12.97
C ILE A 128 10.56 4.02 -12.04
N ILE A 129 9.57 4.88 -12.23
CA ILE A 129 9.38 6.06 -11.38
C ILE A 129 8.56 5.66 -10.16
N TYR A 130 9.14 5.82 -8.97
CA TYR A 130 8.46 5.68 -7.69
C TYR A 130 8.12 7.06 -7.14
N HIS A 131 6.90 7.20 -6.62
CA HIS A 131 6.44 8.38 -5.93
C HIS A 131 6.32 8.11 -4.43
N ARG A 132 6.87 8.99 -3.62
CA ARG A 132 6.79 8.95 -2.16
C ARG A 132 5.44 9.50 -1.71
N THR A 133 4.58 8.63 -1.22
CA THR A 133 3.43 9.00 -0.39
C THR A 133 3.86 9.02 1.08
N LYS A 134 2.98 9.49 1.99
CA LYS A 134 3.30 9.82 3.40
C LYS A 134 4.39 8.95 4.03
N ASN A 135 4.22 7.63 4.00
CA ASN A 135 5.16 6.66 4.59
C ASN A 135 5.61 5.54 3.63
N THR A 136 5.23 5.58 2.35
CA THR A 136 5.41 4.46 1.41
C THR A 136 5.87 4.95 0.05
N TRP A 137 6.61 4.10 -0.65
CA TRP A 137 7.00 4.30 -2.04
C TRP A 137 6.05 3.51 -2.92
N VAL A 138 5.48 4.18 -3.91
CA VAL A 138 4.47 3.58 -4.79
C VAL A 138 4.83 3.79 -6.24
N MET A 139 4.51 2.82 -7.09
CA MET A 139 4.86 2.88 -8.50
C MET A 139 4.02 3.93 -9.22
N THR A 140 4.65 4.76 -10.05
CA THR A 140 3.95 5.78 -10.84
C THR A 140 3.41 5.18 -12.14
N VAL A 141 2.15 5.41 -12.46
CA VAL A 141 1.52 4.89 -13.69
C VAL A 141 0.86 6.04 -14.42
N VAL A 142 0.97 6.04 -15.76
CA VAL A 142 0.40 7.12 -16.58
C VAL A 142 -0.54 6.64 -17.67
N ASP A 143 -0.36 5.42 -18.18
CA ASP A 143 -1.29 4.87 -19.18
C ASP A 143 -2.69 4.67 -18.60
N ARG A 144 -3.70 5.20 -19.30
CA ARG A 144 -5.10 5.13 -18.90
C ARG A 144 -5.67 3.72 -18.99
N SER A 145 -5.21 2.95 -19.98
CA SER A 145 -5.64 1.57 -20.18
C SER A 145 -5.20 0.74 -18.98
N PHE A 146 -3.93 0.90 -18.60
CA PHE A 146 -3.35 0.30 -17.42
C PHE A 146 -4.05 0.73 -16.12
N ILE A 147 -4.32 2.04 -15.93
CA ILE A 147 -5.07 2.52 -14.76
C ILE A 147 -6.43 1.81 -14.68
N SER A 148 -7.13 1.65 -15.81
CA SER A 148 -8.42 0.96 -15.85
C SER A 148 -8.30 -0.52 -15.47
N ILE A 149 -7.28 -1.22 -15.97
CA ILE A 149 -7.00 -2.63 -15.63
C ILE A 149 -6.72 -2.76 -14.13
N VAL A 150 -5.89 -1.88 -13.57
CA VAL A 150 -5.58 -1.82 -12.15
C VAL A 150 -6.85 -1.64 -11.33
N LEU A 151 -7.71 -0.69 -11.70
CA LEU A 151 -8.97 -0.45 -10.99
C LEU A 151 -9.88 -1.69 -11.02
N ILE A 152 -9.99 -2.35 -12.17
CA ILE A 152 -10.74 -3.61 -12.31
C ILE A 152 -10.13 -4.70 -11.44
N GLN A 153 -8.80 -4.85 -11.42
CA GLN A 153 -8.15 -5.89 -10.64
C GLN A 153 -8.33 -5.70 -9.13
N PHE A 154 -8.25 -4.46 -8.65
CA PHE A 154 -8.48 -4.14 -7.24
C PHE A 154 -9.96 -4.16 -6.85
N HIS A 155 -10.88 -3.95 -7.79
CA HIS A 155 -12.31 -3.95 -7.53
C HIS A 155 -12.98 -5.31 -7.74
N ASP A 156 -12.80 -5.93 -8.90
CA ASP A 156 -13.44 -7.16 -9.35
C ASP A 156 -12.58 -8.42 -9.13
N GLY A 157 -11.35 -8.27 -8.61
CA GLY A 157 -10.44 -9.39 -8.38
C GLY A 157 -11.03 -10.44 -7.43
N PRO A 158 -10.73 -11.74 -7.61
CA PRO A 158 -11.26 -12.80 -6.73
C PRO A 158 -10.83 -12.62 -5.26
N PHE A 159 -9.74 -11.89 -5.01
CA PHE A 159 -9.21 -11.56 -3.69
C PHE A 159 -9.71 -10.21 -3.15
N SER A 160 -10.44 -9.41 -3.96
CA SER A 160 -10.92 -8.08 -3.57
C SER A 160 -12.19 -8.11 -2.72
N GLY A 161 -12.72 -9.28 -2.35
CA GLY A 161 -13.71 -9.46 -1.28
C GLY A 161 -14.91 -8.50 -1.25
N ASN A 162 -15.40 -8.01 -2.40
CA ASN A 162 -16.43 -6.96 -2.49
C ASN A 162 -16.14 -5.75 -1.58
N LEU A 163 -14.88 -5.29 -1.59
CA LEU A 163 -14.42 -4.21 -0.73
C LEU A 163 -15.22 -2.92 -0.99
N SER A 164 -15.59 -2.24 0.09
CA SER A 164 -16.15 -0.89 0.04
C SER A 164 -15.18 0.06 -0.66
N GLU A 165 -15.70 1.12 -1.30
CA GLU A 165 -14.91 2.15 -1.99
C GLU A 165 -13.69 2.60 -1.15
N ASP A 166 -13.91 2.86 0.14
CA ASP A 166 -12.87 3.32 1.05
C ASP A 166 -11.69 2.34 1.16
N ARG A 167 -11.96 1.03 1.22
CA ARG A 167 -10.89 0.02 1.34
C ARG A 167 -10.12 -0.14 0.04
N THR A 168 -10.80 -0.07 -1.10
CA THR A 168 -10.13 -0.11 -2.40
C THR A 168 -9.27 1.14 -2.60
N ARG A 169 -9.72 2.32 -2.14
CA ARG A 169 -8.91 3.54 -2.12
C ARG A 169 -7.67 3.39 -1.25
N GLU A 170 -7.82 2.87 -0.02
CA GLU A 170 -6.69 2.63 0.88
C GLU A 170 -5.64 1.72 0.24
N THR A 171 -6.09 0.64 -0.41
CA THR A 171 -5.20 -0.31 -1.10
C THR A 171 -4.49 0.32 -2.30
N ILE A 172 -5.20 1.09 -3.13
CA ILE A 172 -4.61 1.75 -4.30
C ILE A 172 -3.51 2.73 -3.88
N ILE A 173 -3.77 3.54 -2.84
CA ILE A 173 -2.82 4.55 -2.34
C ILE A 173 -1.48 3.93 -1.92
N THR A 174 -1.50 2.69 -1.44
CA THR A 174 -0.31 1.99 -0.97
C THR A 174 0.48 1.30 -2.08
N CYS A 175 -0.05 1.26 -3.31
CA CYS A 175 0.55 0.48 -4.39
C CYS A 175 0.97 1.34 -5.58
N ILE A 176 0.07 2.21 -6.05
CA ILE A 176 0.21 2.90 -7.33
C ILE A 176 -0.17 4.38 -7.17
N TRP A 177 0.54 5.25 -7.86
CA TRP A 177 0.28 6.68 -7.89
C TRP A 177 0.13 7.21 -9.31
N TRP A 178 -0.82 8.11 -9.49
CA TRP A 178 -1.00 8.93 -10.69
C TRP A 178 -1.67 10.25 -10.30
N PRO A 179 -1.55 11.31 -11.13
CA PRO A 179 -2.20 12.58 -10.86
C PRO A 179 -3.73 12.42 -10.79
N MET A 180 -4.35 13.09 -9.82
CA MET A 180 -5.82 13.09 -9.61
C MET A 180 -6.44 11.71 -9.41
N TRP A 181 -5.67 10.73 -8.91
CA TRP A 181 -6.14 9.35 -8.72
C TRP A 181 -7.45 9.23 -7.92
N GLN A 182 -7.64 10.11 -6.93
CA GLN A 182 -8.86 10.17 -6.10
C GLN A 182 -10.12 10.36 -6.94
N ASN A 183 -10.05 11.27 -7.92
CA ASN A 183 -11.19 11.59 -8.78
C ASN A 183 -11.48 10.43 -9.73
N ASN A 184 -10.44 9.80 -10.28
CA ASN A 184 -10.63 8.66 -11.18
C ASN A 184 -11.19 7.43 -10.45
N VAL A 185 -10.72 7.17 -9.23
CA VAL A 185 -11.27 6.10 -8.39
C VAL A 185 -12.73 6.39 -8.05
N ALA A 186 -13.05 7.60 -7.57
CA ALA A 186 -14.42 7.98 -7.25
C ALA A 186 -15.34 7.90 -8.49
N GLU A 187 -14.86 8.31 -9.66
CA GLU A 187 -15.59 8.20 -10.91
C GLU A 187 -15.85 6.75 -11.30
N TYR A 188 -14.86 5.86 -11.12
CA TYR A 188 -15.01 4.42 -11.37
C TYR A 188 -16.08 3.79 -10.47
N PHE A 189 -16.09 4.10 -9.17
CA PHE A 189 -17.14 3.61 -8.25
C PHE A 189 -18.51 4.21 -8.56
N ARG A 190 -18.56 5.44 -9.06
CA ARG A 190 -19.80 6.10 -9.49
C ARG A 190 -20.40 5.46 -10.75
N THR A 191 -19.58 4.98 -11.68
CA THR A 191 -20.03 4.35 -12.94
C THR A 191 -20.22 2.84 -12.82
N CYS A 192 -19.66 2.21 -11.79
CA CYS A 192 -19.78 0.77 -11.56
C CYS A 192 -21.22 0.34 -11.19
N ASP A 193 -21.89 -0.36 -12.11
CA ASP A 193 -23.26 -0.83 -11.94
C ASP A 193 -23.45 -1.75 -10.72
N ARG A 194 -22.46 -2.61 -10.42
CA ARG A 194 -22.49 -3.50 -9.25
C ARG A 194 -22.54 -2.70 -7.94
N CYS A 195 -21.64 -1.72 -7.81
CA CYS A 195 -21.58 -0.83 -6.65
C CYS A 195 -22.83 0.03 -6.54
N GLN A 196 -23.30 0.61 -7.64
CA GLN A 196 -24.50 1.43 -7.66
C GLN A 196 -25.76 0.64 -7.30
N LYS A 197 -25.85 -0.64 -7.70
CA LYS A 197 -26.96 -1.53 -7.31
C LYS A 197 -26.91 -1.94 -5.84
N ALA A 198 -25.72 -2.28 -5.33
CA ALA A 198 -25.54 -2.67 -3.93
C ALA A 198 -25.79 -1.51 -2.95
N ASN A 199 -25.35 -0.29 -3.31
CA ASN A 199 -25.43 0.89 -2.47
C ASN A 199 -26.64 1.78 -2.76
N LYS A 200 -27.65 1.28 -3.48
CA LYS A 200 -28.90 2.05 -3.63
C LYS A 200 -29.45 2.32 -2.23
N SER A 201 -29.64 3.60 -1.90
CA SER A 201 -30.28 4.01 -0.66
C SER A 201 -31.64 3.31 -0.55
N THR A 202 -31.69 2.22 0.20
CA THR A 202 -32.89 1.38 0.29
C THR A 202 -33.95 2.02 1.19
N GLY A 203 -33.64 3.15 1.81
CA GLY A 203 -34.62 3.96 2.51
C GLY A 203 -35.43 4.81 1.53
N LYS A 204 -36.75 4.56 1.44
CA LYS A 204 -37.68 5.68 1.29
C LYS A 204 -37.19 6.76 2.27
N ARG A 205 -37.14 8.04 1.84
CA ARG A 205 -36.85 9.16 2.74
C ARG A 205 -37.61 8.89 4.04
N LEU A 206 -36.90 8.69 5.15
CA LEU A 206 -37.53 8.40 6.44
C LEU A 206 -38.44 9.60 6.71
N VAL A 207 -39.72 9.43 6.38
CA VAL A 207 -40.73 10.41 6.70
C VAL A 207 -40.85 10.33 8.21
N ASN A 208 -40.90 11.49 8.86
CA ASN A 208 -41.15 11.55 10.29
C ASN A 208 -42.34 10.64 10.61
N MET A 209 -42.18 9.78 11.63
CA MET A 209 -43.26 8.90 12.07
C MET A 209 -44.54 9.72 12.25
N ILE A 210 -45.57 9.37 11.49
CA ILE A 210 -46.87 10.02 11.62
C ILE A 210 -47.44 9.57 12.96
N LYS A 211 -47.75 10.52 13.85
CA LYS A 211 -48.48 10.21 15.07
C LYS A 211 -49.90 9.78 14.69
N ILE A 212 -50.21 8.51 14.90
CA ILE A 212 -51.58 7.99 14.76
C ILE A 212 -52.41 8.60 15.89
N GLN A 213 -53.62 9.08 15.58
CA GLN A 213 -54.51 9.60 16.62
C GLN A 213 -55.12 8.43 17.42
N GLU A 214 -54.99 8.49 18.74
CA GLU A 214 -55.60 7.48 19.61
C GLU A 214 -57.14 7.51 19.51
N PRO A 215 -57.79 6.34 19.32
CA PRO A 215 -59.23 6.27 19.27
C PRO A 215 -59.83 6.64 20.63
N ARG A 216 -60.64 7.72 20.65
CA ARG A 216 -61.28 8.24 21.88
C ARG A 216 -62.43 7.39 22.42
N LYS A 217 -62.80 6.30 21.74
CA LYS A 217 -63.93 5.43 22.10
C LYS A 217 -63.56 3.97 21.85
N PRO A 218 -64.01 3.04 22.72
CA PRO A 218 -63.80 1.61 22.53
C PRO A 218 -64.41 1.15 21.18
N CYS A 219 -63.73 0.21 20.52
CA CYS A 219 -64.11 -0.38 19.23
C CYS A 219 -64.22 0.60 18.05
N LYS A 220 -63.73 1.84 18.15
CA LYS A 220 -63.80 2.82 17.05
C LYS A 220 -62.87 2.48 15.88
N THR A 221 -61.72 1.87 16.16
CA THR A 221 -60.75 1.46 15.15
C THR A 221 -60.14 0.14 15.61
N VAL A 222 -60.19 -0.87 14.75
CA VAL A 222 -59.57 -2.18 14.98
C VAL A 222 -58.63 -2.44 13.81
N HIS A 223 -57.35 -2.61 14.12
CA HIS A 223 -56.37 -3.07 13.16
C HIS A 223 -56.19 -4.57 13.38
N MET A 224 -56.31 -5.35 12.32
CA MET A 224 -55.98 -6.78 12.31
C MET A 224 -54.87 -6.99 11.28
N ASP A 225 -53.97 -7.93 11.55
CA ASP A 225 -52.85 -8.34 10.69
C ASP A 225 -53.27 -9.55 9.83
#